data_AF-A0A6G3T765-F1
#
_entry.id   AF-A0A6G3T765-F1
#
_cell.length_a   1.000
_cell.length_b   1.000
_cell.length_c   1.000
_cell.angle_alpha   90.00
_cell.angle_beta   90.00
_cell.angle_gamma   90.00
#
_symmetry.space_group_name_H-M   'P 1'
#
loop_
_entity.id
_entity.type
_entity.pdbx_description
1 polymer ?
#
loop_
_entity_poly.entity_id
_entity_poly.type
_entity_poly.pdbx_seq_one_letter_code
_entity_poly.pdbx_strand_id
1 'polypeptide(L)'
;PTGSQNVGATAAPGDVGDLGTGAGDGVGTGAGAGAGQASASAPEPAGKLSVSANAEIGDLVTDGAGRTLYRFDADTAQPPKTTCENDCATKWPPVAADDALAGEGIDKELLGEVTRPDGTKQLTIGGWPAYRYAKDTAAGDVKGQGVGKKWYALAADGKKAKAEPAAGLSTREDPKLGEIVVDKNGMTVYRFMKDEAWPKPVSACTGACLAKWPVVAPVEANDTEGVEKKGLMSFTRPDGAAQQTIDCWPIYTFAGDKKAGDTNGQGVGGTWYAVKPDGKPVGAPKK
;
A
#
# COMPACT_ATOMS: atom_id res chain seq x y z
N PRO A 1 -61.30 10.91 -35.54
CA PRO A 1 -60.69 9.83 -34.73
C PRO A 1 -60.77 10.23 -33.24
N THR A 2 -61.93 10.15 -32.57
CA THR A 2 -62.58 8.93 -32.01
C THR A 2 -61.58 8.08 -31.21
N GLY A 3 -61.70 7.82 -29.90
CA GLY A 3 -62.66 8.14 -28.83
C GLY A 3 -61.99 7.86 -27.46
N SER A 4 -62.29 8.63 -26.41
CA SER A 4 -63.26 8.36 -25.32
C SER A 4 -63.00 7.07 -24.51
N GLN A 5 -62.56 7.19 -23.25
CA GLN A 5 -63.36 7.12 -22.00
C GLN A 5 -63.82 5.70 -21.60
N ASN A 6 -63.51 5.25 -20.37
CA ASN A 6 -64.52 5.15 -19.29
C ASN A 6 -64.02 4.54 -17.96
N VAL A 7 -64.72 4.99 -16.92
CA VAL A 7 -64.78 4.58 -15.51
C VAL A 7 -65.82 3.47 -15.26
N GLY A 8 -65.82 2.88 -14.06
CA GLY A 8 -66.97 2.15 -13.48
C GLY A 8 -66.65 0.69 -13.14
N ALA A 9 -66.48 0.30 -11.87
CA ALA A 9 -67.53 -0.07 -10.89
C ALA A 9 -68.24 -1.39 -11.21
N THR A 10 -68.18 -2.36 -10.29
CA THR A 10 -69.34 -2.92 -9.54
C THR A 10 -68.96 -4.21 -8.81
N ALA A 11 -69.55 -4.39 -7.63
CA ALA A 11 -69.50 -5.55 -6.75
C ALA A 11 -70.62 -6.57 -7.07
N ALA A 12 -70.52 -7.78 -6.51
CA ALA A 12 -71.64 -8.69 -6.22
C ALA A 12 -71.20 -9.82 -5.24
N PRO A 13 -72.10 -10.64 -4.65
CA PRO A 13 -72.38 -10.66 -3.19
C PRO A 13 -72.43 -12.08 -2.53
N GLY A 14 -72.80 -12.14 -1.25
CA GLY A 14 -73.21 -13.35 -0.48
C GLY A 14 -72.10 -13.86 0.47
N ASP A 15 -72.34 -14.28 1.72
CA ASP A 15 -73.54 -14.87 2.32
C ASP A 15 -73.50 -14.74 3.87
N VAL A 16 -74.63 -15.01 4.51
CA VAL A 16 -74.93 -14.86 5.95
C VAL A 16 -74.95 -16.21 6.70
N GLY A 17 -74.71 -16.18 8.03
CA GLY A 17 -74.88 -17.30 8.99
C GLY A 17 -73.54 -17.71 9.62
N ASP A 18 -73.36 -17.93 10.92
CA ASP A 18 -74.26 -18.37 11.99
C ASP A 18 -73.66 -18.02 13.37
N LEU A 19 -74.53 -17.96 14.37
CA LEU A 19 -74.29 -17.58 15.76
C LEU A 19 -73.47 -18.64 16.53
N GLY A 20 -72.46 -18.21 17.27
CA GLY A 20 -71.75 -19.07 18.23
C GLY A 20 -71.28 -18.28 19.44
N THR A 21 -72.13 -18.25 20.48
CA THR A 21 -71.81 -17.76 21.83
C THR A 21 -70.70 -18.59 22.46
N GLY A 22 -69.65 -17.92 22.96
CA GLY A 22 -68.62 -18.52 23.80
C GLY A 22 -67.88 -17.45 24.58
N ALA A 23 -68.33 -17.19 25.80
CA ALA A 23 -67.58 -16.41 26.78
C ALA A 23 -66.37 -17.22 27.26
N GLY A 24 -65.21 -16.58 27.30
CA GLY A 24 -63.98 -17.16 27.83
C GLY A 24 -62.93 -16.07 28.04
N ASP A 25 -62.86 -15.59 29.28
CA ASP A 25 -61.79 -14.72 29.79
C ASP A 25 -60.42 -15.36 29.56
N GLY A 26 -59.55 -14.67 28.82
CA GLY A 26 -58.19 -15.10 28.51
C GLY A 26 -57.24 -13.90 28.59
N VAL A 27 -56.41 -13.91 29.63
CA VAL A 27 -55.42 -12.90 30.01
C VAL A 27 -54.55 -12.48 28.82
N GLY A 28 -54.68 -11.21 28.41
CA GLY A 28 -53.87 -10.58 27.38
C GLY A 28 -52.47 -10.23 27.90
N THR A 29 -51.47 -10.93 27.38
CA THR A 29 -50.05 -10.67 27.53
C THR A 29 -49.65 -9.36 26.85
N GLY A 30 -49.37 -8.34 27.65
CA GLY A 30 -48.60 -7.18 27.18
C GLY A 30 -47.10 -7.46 27.32
N ALA A 31 -46.35 -7.45 26.22
CA ALA A 31 -44.94 -7.05 26.21
C ALA A 31 -44.37 -7.06 24.78
N GLY A 32 -43.85 -5.90 24.37
CA GLY A 32 -42.59 -5.81 23.65
C GLY A 32 -42.63 -6.07 22.14
N ALA A 33 -42.81 -5.00 21.38
CA ALA A 33 -42.22 -4.89 20.05
C ALA A 33 -40.69 -5.02 20.19
N GLY A 34 -40.18 -6.23 19.96
CA GLY A 34 -38.76 -6.48 19.82
C GLY A 34 -38.29 -5.92 18.49
N ALA A 35 -37.68 -4.74 18.52
CA ALA A 35 -36.84 -4.26 17.44
C ALA A 35 -35.73 -5.29 17.21
N GLY A 36 -35.71 -5.91 16.04
CA GLY A 36 -34.61 -6.78 15.63
C GLY A 36 -33.31 -5.97 15.65
N GLN A 37 -32.41 -6.31 16.58
CA GLN A 37 -31.02 -5.89 16.50
C GLN A 37 -30.46 -6.41 15.18
N ALA A 38 -30.05 -5.48 14.31
CA ALA A 38 -29.23 -5.81 13.17
C ALA A 38 -27.92 -6.42 13.70
N SER A 39 -27.74 -7.73 13.45
CA SER A 39 -26.46 -8.40 13.72
C SER A 39 -25.36 -7.69 12.96
N ALA A 40 -24.35 -7.19 13.68
CA ALA A 40 -23.08 -6.86 13.08
C ALA A 40 -22.52 -8.14 12.42
N SER A 41 -22.22 -8.08 11.13
CA SER A 41 -21.59 -9.19 10.41
C SER A 41 -20.29 -9.58 11.12
N ALA A 42 -20.11 -10.89 11.34
CA ALA A 42 -18.91 -11.40 12.01
C ALA A 42 -17.63 -10.97 11.27
N PRO A 43 -16.52 -10.69 11.99
CA PRO A 43 -15.25 -10.33 11.38
C PRO A 43 -14.79 -11.39 10.38
N GLU A 44 -14.34 -10.98 9.19
CA GLU A 44 -13.83 -11.91 8.19
C GLU A 44 -12.42 -12.42 8.55
N PRO A 45 -12.14 -13.71 8.32
CA PRO A 45 -10.82 -14.32 8.52
C PRO A 45 -9.69 -13.61 7.78
N ALA A 46 -8.49 -13.56 8.37
CA ALA A 46 -7.30 -12.92 7.79
C ALA A 46 -6.50 -13.85 6.85
N GLY A 47 -6.57 -15.16 7.06
CA GLY A 47 -5.69 -16.12 6.42
C GLY A 47 -4.20 -15.87 6.69
N LYS A 48 -3.35 -16.26 5.74
CA LYS A 48 -1.90 -16.03 5.83
C LYS A 48 -1.57 -14.58 5.49
N LEU A 49 -1.07 -13.84 6.47
CA LEU A 49 -0.59 -12.47 6.32
C LEU A 49 0.74 -12.43 5.58
N SER A 50 1.00 -11.36 4.84
CA SER A 50 2.28 -11.12 4.16
C SER A 50 2.63 -9.65 4.15
N VAL A 51 3.91 -9.34 4.02
CA VAL A 51 4.37 -7.99 3.67
C VAL A 51 4.32 -7.81 2.16
N SER A 52 3.71 -6.70 1.71
CA SER A 52 3.71 -6.26 0.32
C SER A 52 4.33 -4.89 0.22
N ALA A 53 5.19 -4.68 -0.78
CA ALA A 53 5.72 -3.37 -1.08
C ALA A 53 4.68 -2.51 -1.80
N ASN A 54 4.58 -1.24 -1.42
CA ASN A 54 3.85 -0.22 -2.16
C ASN A 54 4.72 1.02 -2.36
N ALA A 55 4.80 1.51 -3.59
CA ALA A 55 5.71 2.61 -3.95
C ALA A 55 5.40 3.94 -3.24
N GLU A 56 4.14 4.18 -2.85
CA GLU A 56 3.72 5.45 -2.25
C GLU A 56 3.75 5.41 -0.72
N ILE A 57 3.51 4.23 -0.12
CA ILE A 57 3.30 4.09 1.32
C ILE A 57 4.27 3.12 2.01
N GLY A 58 5.23 2.57 1.27
CA GLY A 58 6.22 1.62 1.77
C GLY A 58 5.65 0.22 1.95
N ASP A 59 6.34 -0.58 2.75
CA ASP A 59 5.93 -1.93 3.09
C ASP A 59 4.70 -1.93 3.99
N LEU A 60 3.71 -2.73 3.62
CA LEU A 60 2.45 -2.85 4.31
C LEU A 60 2.06 -4.33 4.49
N VAL A 61 1.17 -4.59 5.45
CA VAL A 61 0.62 -5.92 5.69
C VAL A 61 -0.63 -6.13 4.83
N THR A 62 -0.69 -7.26 4.14
CA THR A 62 -1.89 -7.76 3.47
C THR A 62 -2.40 -9.05 4.11
N ASP A 63 -3.70 -9.29 3.96
CA ASP A 63 -4.33 -10.57 4.28
C ASP A 63 -4.04 -11.66 3.22
N GLY A 64 -4.54 -12.89 3.43
CA GLY A 64 -4.33 -14.01 2.51
C GLY A 64 -4.99 -13.85 1.13
N ALA A 65 -5.83 -12.84 0.94
CA ALA A 65 -6.41 -12.44 -0.34
C ALA A 65 -5.69 -11.22 -0.97
N GLY A 66 -4.61 -10.74 -0.35
CA GLY A 66 -3.85 -9.57 -0.80
C GLY A 66 -4.53 -8.23 -0.48
N ARG A 67 -5.52 -8.19 0.41
CA ARG A 67 -6.17 -6.94 0.84
C ARG A 67 -5.33 -6.26 1.91
N THR A 68 -5.12 -4.95 1.77
CA THR A 68 -4.38 -4.12 2.72
C THR A 68 -5.05 -4.10 4.10
N LEU A 69 -4.26 -4.28 5.15
CA LEU A 69 -4.70 -4.11 6.53
C LEU A 69 -4.34 -2.71 7.06
N TYR A 70 -5.23 -2.17 7.89
CA TYR A 70 -5.16 -0.80 8.39
C TYR A 70 -5.20 -0.74 9.92
N ARG A 71 -4.60 0.31 10.47
CA ARG A 71 -4.71 0.75 11.86
C ARG A 71 -5.43 2.08 11.96
N PHE A 72 -6.06 2.30 13.12
CA PHE A 72 -6.73 3.54 13.46
C PHE A 72 -5.98 4.26 14.58
N ASP A 73 -5.62 5.52 14.36
CA ASP A 73 -4.87 6.32 15.35
C ASP A 73 -5.64 6.64 16.63
N ALA A 74 -6.96 6.46 16.66
CA ALA A 74 -7.74 6.61 17.88
C ALA A 74 -7.73 5.35 18.77
N ASP A 75 -7.18 4.24 18.27
CA ASP A 75 -7.00 3.00 19.02
C ASP A 75 -5.70 3.05 19.86
N THR A 76 -5.54 2.09 20.77
CA THR A 76 -4.31 1.94 21.55
C THR A 76 -3.68 0.57 21.34
N ALA A 77 -2.34 0.52 21.37
CA ALA A 77 -1.61 -0.75 21.24
C ALA A 77 -1.23 -1.40 22.57
N GLN A 78 -1.16 -0.63 23.65
CA GLN A 78 -0.79 -1.14 24.98
C GLN A 78 -1.58 -0.43 26.10
N PRO A 79 -2.58 -1.11 26.69
CA PRO A 79 -3.16 -2.36 26.21
C PRO A 79 -3.83 -2.17 24.82
N PRO A 80 -3.92 -3.24 24.00
CA PRO A 80 -4.69 -3.21 22.77
C PRO A 80 -6.15 -2.81 23.05
N LYS A 81 -6.65 -1.80 22.34
CA LYS A 81 -8.06 -1.36 22.46
C LYS A 81 -8.55 -0.73 21.16
N THR A 82 -9.69 -1.22 20.68
CA THR A 82 -10.45 -0.61 19.58
C THR A 82 -11.40 0.48 20.07
N THR A 83 -11.54 1.53 19.29
CA THR A 83 -12.55 2.60 19.41
C THR A 83 -13.48 2.65 18.20
N CYS A 84 -13.20 1.86 17.15
CA CYS A 84 -14.01 1.81 15.95
C CYS A 84 -15.15 0.80 16.10
N GLU A 85 -16.35 1.31 16.36
CA GLU A 85 -17.57 0.52 16.59
C GLU A 85 -18.70 0.96 15.66
N ASN A 86 -19.74 0.13 15.55
CA ASN A 86 -20.98 0.44 14.81
C ASN A 86 -20.68 0.90 13.37
N ASP A 87 -21.17 2.06 12.95
CA ASP A 87 -20.95 2.64 11.61
C ASP A 87 -19.46 2.76 11.23
N CYS A 88 -18.58 2.91 12.21
CA CYS A 88 -17.15 2.86 11.96
C CYS A 88 -16.74 1.47 11.47
N ALA A 89 -17.18 0.42 12.15
CA ALA A 89 -16.89 -0.98 11.79
C ALA A 89 -17.55 -1.38 10.45
N THR A 90 -18.63 -0.72 10.01
CA THR A 90 -19.19 -0.93 8.67
C THR A 90 -18.26 -0.39 7.57
N LYS A 91 -17.61 0.75 7.81
CA LYS A 91 -16.66 1.36 6.86
C LYS A 91 -15.26 0.74 6.96
N TRP A 92 -14.92 0.28 8.15
CA TRP A 92 -13.66 -0.33 8.52
C TRP A 92 -13.90 -1.68 9.18
N PRO A 93 -14.25 -2.73 8.42
CA PRO A 93 -14.52 -4.04 9.00
C PRO A 93 -13.33 -4.54 9.81
N PRO A 94 -13.54 -4.98 11.08
CA PRO A 94 -12.49 -5.61 11.86
C PRO A 94 -12.06 -6.93 11.23
N VAL A 95 -10.78 -7.26 11.37
CA VAL A 95 -10.21 -8.53 10.91
C VAL A 95 -10.27 -9.54 12.06
N ALA A 96 -10.76 -10.76 11.80
CA ALA A 96 -10.83 -11.81 12.82
C ALA A 96 -9.43 -12.28 13.27
N ALA A 97 -9.29 -12.70 14.52
CA ALA A 97 -8.03 -13.22 15.05
C ALA A 97 -7.81 -14.72 14.80
N ASP A 98 -8.89 -15.51 14.74
CA ASP A 98 -8.86 -16.98 14.92
C ASP A 98 -8.09 -17.76 13.83
N ASP A 99 -7.80 -17.15 12.69
CA ASP A 99 -7.15 -17.79 11.54
C ASP A 99 -5.93 -17.02 11.00
N ALA A 100 -5.50 -15.97 11.70
CA ALA A 100 -4.38 -15.16 11.27
C ALA A 100 -3.08 -15.96 11.41
N LEU A 101 -2.45 -16.25 10.26
CA LEU A 101 -1.16 -16.94 10.21
C LEU A 101 -0.07 -15.98 9.75
N ALA A 102 1.06 -15.95 10.44
CA ALA A 102 2.25 -15.26 9.97
C ALA A 102 2.77 -15.91 8.67
N GLY A 103 2.83 -15.14 7.59
CA GLY A 103 3.55 -15.48 6.37
C GLY A 103 4.87 -14.71 6.26
N GLU A 104 5.33 -14.50 5.04
CA GLU A 104 6.62 -13.85 4.77
C GLU A 104 6.65 -12.41 5.30
N GLY A 105 7.74 -12.05 5.99
CA GLY A 105 7.95 -10.72 6.56
C GLY A 105 7.14 -10.41 7.83
N ILE A 106 6.35 -11.36 8.34
CA ILE A 106 5.54 -11.17 9.55
C ILE A 106 6.18 -11.90 10.73
N ASP A 107 6.50 -11.15 11.79
CA ASP A 107 6.89 -11.75 13.06
C ASP A 107 5.66 -12.29 13.78
N LYS A 108 5.67 -13.61 14.04
CA LYS A 108 4.57 -14.29 14.73
C LYS A 108 4.39 -13.79 16.17
N GLU A 109 5.43 -13.31 16.83
CA GLU A 109 5.37 -12.79 18.21
C GLU A 109 4.61 -11.45 18.30
N LEU A 110 4.51 -10.73 17.18
CA LEU A 110 3.76 -9.48 17.11
C LEU A 110 2.27 -9.67 16.83
N LEU A 111 1.85 -10.89 16.46
CA LEU A 111 0.44 -11.20 16.27
C LEU A 111 -0.22 -11.44 17.62
N GLY A 112 -1.35 -10.78 17.83
CA GLY A 112 -2.16 -10.95 19.03
C GLY A 112 -3.63 -10.72 18.74
N GLU A 113 -4.41 -10.56 19.79
CA GLU A 113 -5.85 -10.31 19.70
C GLU A 113 -6.29 -9.24 20.69
N VAL A 114 -7.39 -8.57 20.35
CA VAL A 114 -8.17 -7.74 21.27
C VAL A 114 -9.61 -8.22 21.27
N THR A 115 -10.18 -8.42 22.46
CA THR A 115 -11.61 -8.65 22.62
C THR A 115 -12.34 -7.33 22.45
N ARG A 116 -13.18 -7.25 21.42
CA ARG A 116 -14.03 -6.08 21.14
C ARG A 116 -15.19 -6.02 22.16
N PRO A 117 -15.83 -4.86 22.36
CA PRO A 117 -16.95 -4.74 23.30
C PRO A 117 -18.17 -5.61 22.96
N ASP A 118 -18.34 -5.98 21.69
CA ASP A 118 -19.35 -6.94 21.21
C ASP A 118 -18.98 -8.42 21.50
N GLY A 119 -17.81 -8.68 22.10
CA GLY A 119 -17.31 -10.00 22.44
C GLY A 119 -16.52 -10.70 21.32
N THR A 120 -16.48 -10.15 20.11
CA THR A 120 -15.71 -10.71 19.01
C THR A 120 -14.21 -10.46 19.18
N LYS A 121 -13.38 -11.35 18.64
CA LYS A 121 -11.91 -11.22 18.69
C LYS A 121 -11.40 -10.60 17.41
N GLN A 122 -10.63 -9.53 17.56
CA GLN A 122 -10.00 -8.83 16.45
C GLN A 122 -8.48 -9.04 16.47
N LEU A 123 -7.91 -9.29 15.29
CA LEU A 123 -6.48 -9.39 15.09
C LEU A 123 -5.79 -8.10 15.52
N THR A 124 -4.65 -8.23 16.20
CA THR A 124 -3.71 -7.14 16.43
C THR A 124 -2.34 -7.47 15.86
N ILE A 125 -1.62 -6.46 15.37
CA ILE A 125 -0.23 -6.55 14.93
C ILE A 125 0.56 -5.51 15.70
N GLY A 126 1.60 -5.92 16.45
CA GLY A 126 2.32 -5.03 17.36
C GLY A 126 1.39 -4.36 18.38
N GLY A 127 0.32 -5.05 18.77
CA GLY A 127 -0.74 -4.55 19.66
C GLY A 127 -1.80 -3.65 19.00
N TRP A 128 -1.63 -3.19 17.76
CA TRP A 128 -2.60 -2.34 17.07
C TRP A 128 -3.75 -3.16 16.46
N PRO A 129 -5.03 -2.80 16.69
CA PRO A 129 -6.17 -3.48 16.07
C PRO A 129 -6.16 -3.34 14.54
N ALA A 130 -6.33 -4.46 13.84
CA ALA A 130 -6.29 -4.54 12.38
C ALA A 130 -7.69 -4.47 11.74
N TYR A 131 -7.82 -3.65 10.70
CA TYR A 131 -9.06 -3.45 9.94
C TYR A 131 -8.83 -3.61 8.45
N ARG A 132 -9.90 -3.87 7.72
CA ARG A 132 -9.97 -3.68 6.27
C ARG A 132 -10.69 -2.38 5.95
N TYR A 133 -10.57 -1.88 4.74
CA TYR A 133 -11.36 -0.75 4.27
C TYR A 133 -12.44 -1.19 3.29
N ALA A 134 -13.69 -0.84 3.54
CA ALA A 134 -14.82 -1.31 2.74
C ALA A 134 -14.79 -0.88 1.26
N LYS A 135 -13.98 0.13 0.90
CA LYS A 135 -13.82 0.57 -0.51
C LYS A 135 -12.63 -0.06 -1.23
N ASP A 136 -11.83 -0.85 -0.51
CA ASP A 136 -10.76 -1.66 -1.11
C ASP A 136 -11.40 -2.97 -1.57
N THR A 137 -11.60 -3.07 -2.88
CA THR A 137 -12.37 -4.15 -3.52
C THR A 137 -11.46 -5.14 -4.25
N ALA A 138 -10.18 -4.81 -4.44
CA ALA A 138 -9.19 -5.63 -5.10
C ALA A 138 -7.91 -5.76 -4.26
N ALA A 139 -7.14 -6.82 -4.49
CA ALA A 139 -5.81 -6.97 -3.91
C ALA A 139 -4.91 -5.79 -4.32
N GLY A 140 -4.12 -5.30 -3.37
CA GLY A 140 -3.25 -4.13 -3.56
C GLY A 140 -3.97 -2.76 -3.55
N ASP A 141 -5.30 -2.71 -3.40
CA ASP A 141 -5.98 -1.44 -3.12
C ASP A 141 -5.46 -0.85 -1.80
N VAL A 142 -5.17 0.45 -1.81
CA VAL A 142 -4.70 1.20 -0.64
C VAL A 142 -5.55 2.45 -0.34
N LYS A 143 -6.82 2.48 -0.77
CA LYS A 143 -7.66 3.69 -0.75
C LYS A 143 -8.00 4.15 0.66
N GLY A 144 -7.81 3.29 1.67
CA GLY A 144 -7.94 3.64 3.08
C GLY A 144 -6.80 4.52 3.61
N GLN A 145 -5.67 4.61 2.90
CA GLN A 145 -4.51 5.36 3.39
C GLN A 145 -4.85 6.84 3.61
N GLY A 146 -4.57 7.33 4.81
CA GLY A 146 -4.72 8.74 5.17
C GLY A 146 -6.16 9.22 5.30
N VAL A 147 -7.16 8.32 5.19
CA VAL A 147 -8.57 8.69 5.33
C VAL A 147 -8.78 9.35 6.70
N GLY A 148 -9.38 10.54 6.68
CA GLY A 148 -9.63 11.32 7.90
C GLY A 148 -8.38 11.69 8.70
N LYS A 149 -7.17 11.56 8.13
CA LYS A 149 -5.87 11.76 8.80
C LYS A 149 -5.69 10.88 10.05
N LYS A 150 -6.36 9.73 10.10
CA LYS A 150 -6.35 8.81 11.25
C LYS A 150 -6.19 7.35 10.85
N TRP A 151 -6.48 7.01 9.59
CA TRP A 151 -6.39 5.66 9.07
C TRP A 151 -5.11 5.50 8.25
N TYR A 152 -4.35 4.45 8.54
CA TYR A 152 -3.08 4.19 7.88
C TYR A 152 -2.90 2.70 7.68
N ALA A 153 -2.33 2.30 6.55
CA ALA A 153 -1.95 0.91 6.34
C ALA A 153 -0.99 0.46 7.45
N LEU A 154 -1.10 -0.80 7.86
CA LEU A 154 -0.26 -1.40 8.89
C LEU A 154 1.09 -1.81 8.28
N ALA A 155 2.18 -1.43 8.93
CA ALA A 155 3.48 -2.07 8.73
C ALA A 155 3.56 -3.37 9.55
N ALA A 156 4.55 -4.22 9.25
CA ALA A 156 4.74 -5.51 9.92
C ALA A 156 4.96 -5.39 11.43
N ASP A 157 5.47 -4.24 11.90
CA ASP A 157 5.68 -3.94 13.33
C ASP A 157 4.45 -3.34 14.03
N GLY A 158 3.30 -3.28 13.35
CA GLY A 158 2.08 -2.64 13.84
C GLY A 158 2.05 -1.12 13.69
N LYS A 159 3.14 -0.47 13.29
CA LYS A 159 3.17 0.97 13.07
C LYS A 159 2.47 1.33 11.75
N LYS A 160 2.42 2.62 11.44
CA LYS A 160 1.93 3.09 10.15
C LYS A 160 2.93 2.66 9.09
N ALA A 161 2.45 1.99 8.06
CA ALA A 161 3.17 1.91 6.80
C ALA A 161 3.46 3.35 6.35
N LYS A 162 4.75 3.60 6.20
CA LYS A 162 5.29 4.83 5.68
C LYS A 162 6.34 4.38 4.69
N ALA A 163 6.43 5.07 3.55
CA ALA A 163 7.64 5.00 2.77
C ALA A 163 8.77 5.43 3.71
N GLU A 164 9.63 4.49 4.11
CA GLU A 164 10.89 4.86 4.71
C GLU A 164 11.56 5.83 3.73
N PRO A 165 12.25 6.87 4.22
CA PRO A 165 13.07 7.66 3.34
C PRO A 165 14.12 6.70 2.77
N ALA A 166 13.88 6.22 1.55
CA ALA A 166 14.84 5.38 0.88
C ALA A 166 16.14 6.17 0.81
N ALA A 167 17.24 5.49 1.10
CA ALA A 167 18.57 6.08 1.04
C ALA A 167 18.72 6.84 -0.29
N GLY A 168 19.38 7.99 -0.26
CA GLY A 168 19.64 8.81 -1.45
C GLY A 168 20.13 8.00 -2.65
N LEU A 169 20.93 6.95 -2.37
CA LEU A 169 21.22 5.85 -3.28
C LEU A 169 21.12 4.50 -2.56
N SER A 170 20.57 3.50 -3.22
CA SER A 170 20.54 2.13 -2.71
C SER A 170 20.79 1.11 -3.82
N THR A 171 20.78 -0.18 -3.48
CA THR A 171 20.91 -1.28 -4.46
C THR A 171 19.63 -2.11 -4.48
N ARG A 172 19.34 -2.74 -5.62
CA ARG A 172 18.29 -3.75 -5.74
C ARG A 172 18.73 -4.88 -6.66
N GLU A 173 18.19 -6.07 -6.43
CA GLU A 173 18.31 -7.18 -7.38
C GLU A 173 17.35 -6.99 -8.55
N ASP A 174 17.90 -6.85 -9.76
CA ASP A 174 17.12 -6.89 -11.00
C ASP A 174 17.17 -8.29 -11.62
N PRO A 175 16.03 -8.89 -11.99
CA PRO A 175 16.00 -10.26 -12.54
C PRO A 175 16.86 -10.49 -13.79
N LYS A 176 17.20 -9.44 -14.53
CA LYS A 176 17.97 -9.52 -15.78
C LYS A 176 19.38 -8.95 -15.63
N LEU A 177 19.55 -7.92 -14.81
CA LEU A 177 20.80 -7.17 -14.68
C LEU A 177 21.60 -7.54 -13.42
N GLY A 178 21.01 -8.31 -12.50
CA GLY A 178 21.56 -8.58 -11.18
C GLY A 178 21.48 -7.36 -10.27
N GLU A 179 22.37 -7.29 -9.30
CA GLU A 179 22.47 -6.16 -8.37
C GLU A 179 22.82 -4.84 -9.10
N ILE A 180 21.92 -3.87 -9.02
CA ILE A 180 22.06 -2.54 -9.63
C ILE A 180 21.71 -1.43 -8.64
N VAL A 181 22.27 -0.25 -8.89
CA VAL A 181 22.02 0.94 -8.08
C VAL A 181 20.71 1.62 -8.49
N VAL A 182 19.97 2.12 -7.51
CA VAL A 182 18.76 2.93 -7.66
C VAL A 182 18.84 4.21 -6.83
N ASP A 183 18.10 5.24 -7.23
CA ASP A 183 17.93 6.46 -6.43
C ASP A 183 16.93 6.26 -5.28
N LYS A 184 16.74 7.29 -4.45
CA LYS A 184 15.73 7.33 -3.38
C LYS A 184 14.27 7.09 -3.81
N ASN A 185 13.98 7.12 -5.11
CA ASN A 185 12.64 6.83 -5.63
C ASN A 185 12.58 5.42 -6.26
N GLY A 186 13.65 4.62 -6.14
CA GLY A 186 13.77 3.30 -6.76
C GLY A 186 14.04 3.35 -8.27
N MET A 187 14.36 4.51 -8.82
CA MET A 187 14.67 4.67 -10.25
C MET A 187 16.07 4.13 -10.53
N THR A 188 16.21 3.34 -11.60
CA THR A 188 17.50 2.78 -11.99
C THR A 188 18.52 3.88 -12.28
N VAL A 189 19.71 3.72 -11.73
CA VAL A 189 20.84 4.63 -11.95
C VAL A 189 21.70 4.10 -13.09
N TYR A 190 22.02 4.99 -14.02
CA TYR A 190 22.78 4.72 -15.23
C TYR A 190 24.07 5.54 -15.29
N ARG A 191 25.00 5.04 -16.09
CA ARG A 191 26.26 5.70 -16.44
C ARG A 191 26.35 5.85 -17.96
N PHE A 192 26.95 6.96 -18.41
CA PHE A 192 27.24 7.22 -19.81
C PHE A 192 28.66 6.81 -20.17
N MET A 193 28.82 5.97 -21.20
CA MET A 193 30.12 5.46 -21.63
C MET A 193 31.04 6.53 -22.26
N LYS A 194 30.50 7.70 -22.60
CA LYS A 194 31.25 8.84 -23.14
C LYS A 194 31.75 9.81 -22.06
N ASP A 195 31.40 9.59 -20.80
CA ASP A 195 31.95 10.38 -19.70
C ASP A 195 33.40 10.01 -19.39
N GLU A 196 34.00 10.78 -18.50
CA GLU A 196 35.34 10.54 -17.96
C GLU A 196 35.26 10.55 -16.43
N ALA A 197 36.01 9.67 -15.76
CA ALA A 197 35.99 9.57 -14.29
C ALA A 197 37.25 10.13 -13.62
N TRP A 198 38.43 9.91 -14.19
CA TRP A 198 39.72 10.29 -13.60
C TRP A 198 40.63 10.92 -14.67
N PRO A 199 41.44 11.95 -14.36
CA PRO A 199 41.74 12.56 -13.04
C PRO A 199 40.67 13.50 -12.49
N LYS A 200 39.65 13.82 -13.29
CA LYS A 200 38.50 14.60 -12.86
C LYS A 200 37.25 14.06 -13.55
N PRO A 201 36.13 13.92 -12.84
CA PRO A 201 34.87 13.55 -13.48
C PRO A 201 34.42 14.62 -14.48
N VAL A 202 34.04 14.17 -15.69
CA VAL A 202 33.48 15.03 -16.75
C VAL A 202 32.27 14.36 -17.37
N SER A 203 31.14 15.07 -17.32
CA SER A 203 29.89 14.69 -17.98
C SER A 203 29.88 15.19 -19.42
N ALA A 204 29.91 14.28 -20.40
CA ALA A 204 29.65 14.56 -21.81
C ALA A 204 28.16 14.84 -22.07
N CYS A 205 27.27 14.45 -21.16
CA CYS A 205 25.84 14.78 -21.22
C CYS A 205 25.60 16.21 -20.71
N THR A 206 25.27 17.14 -21.61
CA THR A 206 24.95 18.53 -21.27
C THR A 206 23.74 19.03 -22.06
N GLY A 207 23.14 20.14 -21.63
CA GLY A 207 22.00 20.77 -22.31
C GLY A 207 20.83 19.80 -22.51
N ALA A 208 20.35 19.67 -23.75
CA ALA A 208 19.20 18.82 -24.09
C ALA A 208 19.39 17.33 -23.75
N CYS A 209 20.64 16.85 -23.59
CA CYS A 209 20.89 15.50 -23.11
C CYS A 209 20.26 15.27 -21.72
N LEU A 210 20.33 16.28 -20.85
CA LEU A 210 19.86 16.21 -19.46
C LEU A 210 18.34 16.15 -19.34
N ALA A 211 17.60 16.57 -20.37
CA ALA A 211 16.15 16.41 -20.40
C ALA A 211 15.76 14.92 -20.55
N LYS A 212 16.63 14.11 -21.17
CA LYS A 212 16.43 12.66 -21.31
C LYS A 212 17.15 11.86 -20.23
N TRP A 213 18.28 12.37 -19.76
CA TRP A 213 19.14 11.77 -18.75
C TRP A 213 19.36 12.74 -17.60
N PRO A 214 18.36 12.92 -16.71
CA PRO A 214 18.53 13.78 -15.56
C PRO A 214 19.70 13.31 -14.69
N VAL A 215 20.45 14.25 -14.13
CA VAL A 215 21.55 13.91 -13.21
C VAL A 215 20.99 13.37 -11.90
N VAL A 216 21.75 12.48 -11.25
CA VAL A 216 21.55 12.21 -9.83
C VAL A 216 22.21 13.33 -9.03
N ALA A 217 21.45 13.98 -8.16
CA ALA A 217 21.95 15.02 -7.27
C ALA A 217 22.92 14.43 -6.21
N PRO A 218 23.82 15.23 -5.61
CA PRO A 218 24.71 14.75 -4.57
C PRO A 218 23.97 14.05 -3.43
N VAL A 219 24.52 12.91 -2.99
CA VAL A 219 24.01 12.11 -1.87
C VAL A 219 25.11 11.95 -0.84
N GLU A 220 24.76 12.14 0.43
CA GLU A 220 25.70 11.97 1.55
C GLU A 220 26.07 10.49 1.71
N ALA A 221 27.33 10.18 2.04
CA ALA A 221 27.81 8.80 2.10
C ALA A 221 27.21 7.94 3.23
N ASN A 222 26.52 8.55 4.20
CA ASN A 222 25.73 7.87 5.22
C ASN A 222 24.25 7.70 4.80
N ASP A 223 23.84 8.36 3.73
CA ASP A 223 22.53 8.23 3.07
C ASP A 223 22.64 7.32 1.84
N THR A 224 23.47 6.28 1.94
CA THR A 224 23.63 5.25 0.89
C THR A 224 23.57 3.85 1.48
N GLU A 225 22.91 2.92 0.80
CA GLU A 225 22.80 1.52 1.19
C GLU A 225 23.31 0.58 0.08
N GLY A 226 24.21 -0.36 0.41
CA GLY A 226 24.79 -1.32 -0.56
C GLY A 226 25.79 -0.75 -1.57
N VAL A 227 25.82 0.57 -1.81
CA VAL A 227 26.77 1.22 -2.73
C VAL A 227 28.19 1.27 -2.16
N GLU A 228 29.21 0.98 -2.98
CA GLU A 228 30.61 1.12 -2.56
C GLU A 228 30.98 2.59 -2.31
N LYS A 229 31.47 2.88 -1.11
CA LYS A 229 31.83 4.25 -0.70
C LYS A 229 33.14 4.74 -1.34
N LYS A 230 33.98 3.83 -1.82
CA LYS A 230 35.24 4.18 -2.47
C LYS A 230 34.94 4.84 -3.82
N GLY A 231 35.40 6.07 -4.01
CA GLY A 231 35.13 6.83 -5.25
C GLY A 231 33.69 7.36 -5.34
N LEU A 232 32.88 7.24 -4.28
CA LEU A 232 31.62 7.97 -4.15
C LEU A 232 31.93 9.43 -3.83
N MET A 233 31.67 10.32 -4.78
CA MET A 233 31.87 11.76 -4.62
C MET A 233 30.89 12.55 -5.49
N SER A 234 30.81 13.85 -5.29
CA SER A 234 30.12 14.76 -6.20
C SER A 234 31.10 15.72 -6.88
N PHE A 235 30.74 16.22 -8.05
CA PHE A 235 31.50 17.26 -8.75
C PHE A 235 30.59 18.35 -9.28
N THR A 236 31.15 19.55 -9.45
CA THR A 236 30.47 20.67 -10.10
C THR A 236 30.66 20.57 -11.61
N ARG A 237 29.55 20.47 -12.34
CA ARG A 237 29.50 20.45 -13.79
C ARG A 237 29.82 21.83 -14.38
N PRO A 238 30.15 21.93 -15.68
CA PRO A 238 30.44 23.20 -16.32
C PRO A 238 29.31 24.23 -16.28
N ASP A 239 28.05 23.80 -16.11
CA ASP A 239 26.88 24.68 -15.95
C ASP A 239 26.64 25.12 -14.49
N GLY A 240 27.54 24.77 -13.57
CA GLY A 240 27.47 25.12 -12.15
C GLY A 240 26.64 24.18 -11.29
N ALA A 241 25.91 23.23 -11.88
CA ALA A 241 25.12 22.25 -11.13
C ALA A 241 26.01 21.13 -10.56
N ALA A 242 25.68 20.63 -9.37
CA ALA A 242 26.36 19.47 -8.80
C ALA A 242 25.76 18.16 -9.32
N GLN A 243 26.61 17.14 -9.48
CA GLN A 243 26.20 15.80 -9.88
C GLN A 243 26.96 14.75 -9.07
N GLN A 244 26.26 13.68 -8.70
CA GLN A 244 26.81 12.54 -8.01
C GLN A 244 27.62 11.65 -8.95
N THR A 245 28.62 10.96 -8.39
CA THR A 245 29.39 9.92 -9.06
C THR A 245 29.45 8.64 -8.23
N ILE A 246 29.70 7.50 -8.87
CA ILE A 246 30.07 6.22 -8.22
C ILE A 246 31.35 5.75 -8.90
N ASP A 247 32.38 5.39 -8.11
CA ASP A 247 33.73 5.12 -8.62
C ASP A 247 34.24 6.25 -9.55
N CYS A 248 33.97 7.50 -9.17
CA CYS A 248 34.26 8.72 -9.92
C CYS A 248 33.53 8.89 -11.27
N TRP A 249 32.65 7.96 -11.67
CA TRP A 249 31.85 8.09 -12.90
C TRP A 249 30.57 8.88 -12.67
N PRO A 250 30.25 9.91 -13.49
CA PRO A 250 28.97 10.61 -13.42
C PRO A 250 27.79 9.66 -13.59
N ILE A 251 26.76 9.84 -12.75
CA ILE A 251 25.55 9.01 -12.76
C ILE A 251 24.27 9.81 -13.01
N TYR A 252 23.28 9.13 -13.60
CA TYR A 252 22.05 9.70 -14.13
C TYR A 252 20.86 8.79 -13.85
N THR A 253 19.65 9.36 -13.84
CA THR A 253 18.41 8.60 -14.04
C THR A 253 17.98 8.72 -15.51
N PHE A 254 16.97 7.97 -15.91
CA PHE A 254 16.43 8.01 -17.27
C PHE A 254 14.99 8.51 -17.28
N ALA A 255 14.71 9.56 -18.06
CA ALA A 255 13.36 10.12 -18.15
C ALA A 255 12.33 9.16 -18.78
N GLY A 256 12.78 8.10 -19.45
CA GLY A 256 11.93 7.03 -19.97
C GLY A 256 11.50 6.03 -18.91
N ASP A 257 12.19 5.95 -17.77
CA ASP A 257 11.74 5.17 -16.62
C ASP A 257 10.62 5.93 -15.90
N LYS A 258 9.47 5.29 -15.68
CA LYS A 258 8.26 5.92 -15.15
C LYS A 258 7.92 5.48 -13.73
N LYS A 259 8.48 4.36 -13.29
CA LYS A 259 8.30 3.81 -11.95
C LYS A 259 9.55 3.10 -11.48
N ALA A 260 9.64 2.90 -10.16
CA ALA A 260 10.66 2.04 -9.58
C ALA A 260 10.66 0.66 -10.24
N GLY A 261 11.84 0.10 -10.45
CA GLY A 261 12.01 -1.18 -11.12
C GLY A 261 12.21 -1.10 -12.64
N ASP A 262 11.87 0.02 -13.28
CA ASP A 262 12.09 0.20 -14.72
C ASP A 262 13.60 0.23 -15.05
N THR A 263 13.99 -0.44 -16.14
CA THR A 263 15.38 -0.49 -16.65
C THR A 263 15.46 -0.08 -18.12
N ASN A 264 14.55 0.79 -18.58
CA ASN A 264 14.40 1.10 -20.02
C ASN A 264 15.57 1.91 -20.59
N GLY A 265 16.41 2.49 -19.72
CA GLY A 265 17.66 3.16 -20.12
C GLY A 265 18.78 2.19 -20.49
N GLN A 266 18.65 0.91 -20.15
CA GLN A 266 19.71 -0.08 -20.38
C GLN A 266 19.99 -0.25 -21.88
N GLY A 267 21.24 -0.01 -22.28
CA GLY A 267 21.71 -0.18 -23.65
C GLY A 267 21.26 0.93 -24.62
N VAL A 268 20.59 1.99 -24.15
CA VAL A 268 20.12 3.07 -25.05
C VAL A 268 21.31 3.67 -25.80
N GLY A 269 21.20 3.70 -27.14
CA GLY A 269 22.26 4.21 -28.02
C GLY A 269 23.59 3.44 -27.94
N GLY A 270 23.62 2.25 -27.32
CA GLY A 270 24.83 1.47 -27.07
C GLY A 270 25.80 2.10 -26.06
N THR A 271 25.40 3.17 -25.37
CA THR A 271 26.29 3.99 -24.54
C THR A 271 25.79 4.24 -23.12
N TRP A 272 24.58 3.80 -22.79
CA TRP A 272 23.98 3.99 -21.47
C TRP A 272 23.74 2.65 -20.81
N TYR A 273 24.21 2.47 -19.58
CA TYR A 273 24.14 1.18 -18.88
C TYR A 273 23.85 1.39 -17.40
N ALA A 274 23.03 0.51 -16.84
CA ALA A 274 22.75 0.45 -15.41
C ALA A 274 24.06 0.22 -14.64
N VAL A 275 24.12 0.76 -13.43
CA VAL A 275 25.34 0.81 -12.62
C VAL A 275 25.29 -0.25 -11.54
N LYS A 276 26.38 -1.01 -11.39
CA LYS A 276 26.61 -1.93 -10.26
C LYS A 276 27.00 -1.17 -9.00
N PRO A 277 26.94 -1.80 -7.80
CA PRO A 277 27.38 -1.17 -6.55
C PRO A 277 28.81 -0.61 -6.57
N ASP A 278 29.69 -1.21 -7.40
CA ASP A 278 31.09 -0.83 -7.60
C ASP A 278 31.31 0.25 -8.69
N GLY A 279 30.24 0.84 -9.25
CA GLY A 279 30.32 1.86 -10.29
C GLY A 279 30.53 1.33 -11.72
N LYS A 280 30.70 0.01 -11.90
CA LYS A 280 30.86 -0.57 -13.23
C LYS A 280 29.52 -0.67 -13.97
N PRO A 281 29.50 -0.48 -15.29
CA PRO A 281 28.30 -0.67 -16.09
C PRO A 281 27.96 -2.17 -16.20
N VAL A 282 26.68 -2.50 -16.10
CA VAL A 282 26.20 -3.87 -16.32
C VAL A 282 26.16 -4.18 -17.82
N GLY A 283 26.96 -5.17 -18.25
CA GLY A 283 26.89 -5.73 -19.60
C GLY A 283 27.41 -4.83 -20.72
N ALA A 284 28.13 -3.74 -20.40
CA ALA A 284 28.73 -2.91 -21.43
C ALA A 284 29.90 -3.64 -22.13
N PRO A 285 30.04 -3.49 -23.46
CA PRO A 285 31.20 -4.00 -24.18
C PRO A 285 32.47 -3.33 -23.65
N LYS A 286 33.57 -4.11 -23.61
CA LYS A 286 34.88 -3.58 -23.22
C LYS A 286 35.29 -2.48 -24.23
N LYS A 287 35.75 -1.35 -23.71
CA LYS A 287 36.47 -0.33 -24.51
C LYS A 287 37.78 -0.90 -25.03
#